data_AF-A0A498M483-F1
#
_entry.id   AF-A0A498M483-F1
#
_cell.length_a   1.000
_cell.length_b   1.000
_cell.length_c   1.000
_cell.angle_alpha   90.00
_cell.angle_beta   90.00
_cell.angle_gamma   90.00
#
_symmetry.space_group_name_H-M   'P 1'
#
loop_
_entity.id
_entity.type
_entity.pdbx_description
1 polymer ?
#
loop_
_entity_poly.entity_id
_entity_poly.type
_entity_poly.pdbx_seq_one_letter_code
_entity_poly.pdbx_strand_id
1 'polypeptide(L)'
;MGKFGLQFKATLENVTNVRPVGDDFRWYLKLKCGNCGEVSDKWQYITLLDSMPLKGGRGSASMVQKCKLCSRENSIDILRDTITPYNAGFAASGAETTTQFPEINLQENDWTDYDEKASESVGIYEVTHQFIKC
;
A
#
# COMPACT_ATOMS: atom_id res chain seq x y z
N MET A 1 -7.24 -20.17 -1.64
CA MET A 1 -7.13 -18.77 -1.15
C MET A 1 -6.62 -17.96 -2.33
N GLY A 2 -7.30 -16.89 -2.74
CA GLY A 2 -6.89 -16.10 -3.91
C GLY A 2 -5.75 -15.15 -3.55
N LYS A 3 -4.79 -14.97 -4.45
CA LYS A 3 -3.78 -13.91 -4.36
C LYS A 3 -4.17 -12.75 -5.27
N PHE A 4 -3.82 -11.54 -4.87
CA PHE A 4 -4.00 -10.33 -5.68
C PHE A 4 -2.71 -9.52 -5.62
N GLY A 5 -2.21 -9.10 -6.77
CA GLY A 5 -1.14 -8.12 -6.88
C GLY A 5 -1.75 -6.72 -6.92
N LEU A 6 -1.34 -5.85 -6.01
CA LEU A 6 -1.58 -4.42 -6.10
C LEU A 6 -0.44 -3.81 -6.92
N GLN A 7 -0.75 -3.30 -8.12
CA GLN A 7 0.19 -2.59 -8.96
C GLN A 7 -0.05 -1.09 -8.84
N PHE A 8 1.04 -0.33 -8.72
CA PHE A 8 1.07 1.14 -8.66
C PHE A 8 1.74 1.68 -9.92
N LYS A 9 1.23 2.80 -10.44
CA LYS A 9 1.81 3.57 -11.53
C LYS A 9 1.79 5.06 -11.17
N ALA A 10 2.87 5.76 -11.48
CA ALA A 10 3.00 7.21 -11.40
C ALA A 10 3.98 7.71 -12.46
N THR A 11 3.93 8.99 -12.76
CA THR A 11 4.95 9.74 -13.51
C THR A 11 5.95 10.30 -12.51
N LEU A 12 7.26 10.11 -12.74
CA LEU A 12 8.33 10.53 -11.83
C LEU A 12 9.18 11.63 -12.47
N GLU A 13 9.42 12.71 -11.73
CA GLU A 13 10.33 13.81 -12.08
C GLU A 13 11.48 13.83 -11.08
N ASN A 14 12.70 13.58 -11.55
CA ASN A 14 13.96 13.65 -10.78
C ASN A 14 14.00 12.85 -9.46
N VAL A 15 13.06 11.92 -9.28
CA VAL A 15 12.99 11.00 -8.15
C VAL A 15 13.11 9.55 -8.57
N THR A 16 13.70 8.77 -7.68
CA THR A 16 13.75 7.32 -7.76
C THR A 16 13.44 6.71 -6.39
N ASN A 17 13.36 5.37 -6.36
CA ASN A 17 13.13 4.60 -5.15
C ASN A 17 11.87 5.07 -4.38
N VAL A 18 10.71 5.13 -5.06
CA VAL A 18 9.41 5.56 -4.51
C VAL A 18 8.69 4.35 -3.90
N ARG A 19 8.46 4.36 -2.57
CA ARG A 19 8.52 3.13 -1.75
C ARG A 19 7.74 3.26 -0.41
N PRO A 20 7.14 2.23 0.25
CA PRO A 20 6.23 2.40 1.43
C PRO A 20 6.86 2.25 2.84
N VAL A 21 6.44 3.01 3.89
CA VAL A 21 7.13 3.11 5.23
C VAL A 21 6.76 2.06 6.27
N GLY A 22 7.77 1.30 6.70
CA GLY A 22 7.75 0.58 7.97
C GLY A 22 6.76 -0.59 8.02
N ASP A 23 6.79 -1.33 9.12
CA ASP A 23 5.80 -2.38 9.36
C ASP A 23 4.43 -1.78 9.75
N ASP A 24 4.40 -0.53 10.21
CA ASP A 24 3.22 0.26 10.53
C ASP A 24 2.55 0.93 9.31
N PHE A 25 3.06 0.71 8.08
CA PHE A 25 2.45 1.24 6.86
C PHE A 25 0.97 0.90 6.76
N ARG A 26 0.13 1.91 6.58
CA ARG A 26 -1.32 1.73 6.48
C ARG A 26 -1.76 1.55 5.03
N TRP A 27 -1.95 0.31 4.64
CA TRP A 27 -2.57 -0.03 3.35
C TRP A 27 -4.08 0.22 3.41
N TYR A 28 -4.52 1.43 3.03
CA TYR A 28 -5.94 1.77 2.96
C TYR A 28 -6.62 1.08 1.77
N LEU A 29 -7.63 0.26 2.06
CA LEU A 29 -8.32 -0.60 1.11
C LEU A 29 -9.85 -0.49 1.25
N LYS A 30 -10.53 -0.68 0.12
CA LYS A 30 -11.96 -0.98 0.03
C LYS A 30 -12.11 -2.48 -0.21
N LEU A 31 -12.70 -3.19 0.74
CA LEU A 31 -12.72 -4.66 0.73
C LEU A 31 -14.07 -5.19 0.24
N LYS A 32 -14.04 -6.18 -0.65
CA LYS A 32 -15.22 -6.87 -1.21
C LYS A 32 -15.35 -8.28 -0.63
N CYS A 33 -16.51 -8.61 -0.08
CA CYS A 33 -16.82 -9.95 0.38
C CYS A 33 -16.97 -10.92 -0.81
N GLY A 34 -16.08 -11.91 -0.90
CA GLY A 34 -16.11 -12.93 -1.95
C GLY A 34 -17.31 -13.90 -1.92
N ASN A 35 -18.28 -13.70 -1.02
CA ASN A 35 -19.47 -14.53 -0.88
C ASN A 35 -20.75 -13.83 -1.36
N CYS A 36 -21.02 -12.63 -0.85
CA CYS A 36 -22.24 -11.87 -1.19
C CYS A 36 -21.96 -10.60 -2.01
N GLY A 37 -20.71 -10.31 -2.35
CA GLY A 37 -20.33 -9.15 -3.15
C GLY A 37 -20.29 -7.80 -2.40
N GLU A 38 -20.73 -7.76 -1.15
CA GLU A 38 -20.73 -6.58 -0.27
C GLU A 38 -19.37 -5.87 -0.24
N VAL A 39 -19.35 -4.54 -0.41
CA VAL A 39 -18.13 -3.71 -0.39
C VAL A 39 -18.16 -2.78 0.83
N SER A 40 -17.02 -2.57 1.49
CA SER A 40 -16.99 -1.77 2.72
C SER A 40 -17.33 -0.28 2.52
N ASP A 41 -18.32 0.23 3.27
CA ASP A 41 -18.77 1.64 3.23
C ASP A 41 -17.62 2.63 3.48
N LYS A 42 -16.71 2.25 4.39
CA LYS A 42 -15.54 3.05 4.78
C LYS A 42 -14.25 2.42 4.25
N TRP A 43 -13.23 3.25 4.11
CA TRP A 43 -11.85 2.79 3.98
C TRP A 43 -11.45 2.05 5.26
N GLN A 44 -10.72 0.96 5.08
CA GLN A 44 -10.13 0.16 6.16
C GLN A 44 -8.64 0.09 5.90
N TYR A 45 -7.78 0.14 6.93
CA TYR A 45 -6.35 -0.09 6.75
C TYR A 45 -5.94 -1.44 7.34
N ILE A 46 -4.84 -1.98 6.82
CA ILE A 46 -4.08 -3.08 7.39
C ILE A 46 -2.59 -2.71 7.42
N THR A 47 -1.87 -3.18 8.43
CA THR A 47 -0.42 -3.01 8.59
C THR A 47 0.28 -4.38 8.70
N LEU A 48 1.61 -4.41 8.58
CA LEU A 48 2.40 -5.63 8.82
C LEU A 48 2.53 -5.95 10.32
N LEU A 49 2.21 -5.00 11.20
CA LEU A 49 2.16 -5.20 12.65
C LEU A 49 0.87 -5.89 13.11
N ASP A 50 -0.22 -5.78 12.34
CA ASP A 50 -1.48 -6.42 12.67
C ASP A 50 -1.37 -7.95 12.51
N SER A 51 -1.83 -8.70 13.52
CA SER A 51 -1.84 -10.16 13.51
C SER A 51 -3.05 -10.70 14.28
N MET A 52 -4.07 -11.13 13.55
CA MET A 52 -5.35 -11.61 14.08
C MET A 52 -5.43 -13.14 13.93
N PRO A 53 -5.76 -13.91 14.99
CA PRO A 53 -5.75 -15.37 14.93
C PRO A 53 -6.88 -15.93 14.04
N LEU A 54 -6.55 -16.92 13.20
CA LEU A 54 -7.52 -17.60 12.35
C LEU A 54 -8.13 -18.81 13.07
N LYS A 55 -9.47 -18.96 12.97
CA LYS A 55 -10.18 -20.13 13.51
C LYS A 55 -9.60 -21.45 12.98
N GLY A 56 -9.47 -22.44 13.87
CA GLY A 56 -9.01 -23.79 13.52
C GLY A 56 -7.50 -23.94 13.36
N GLY A 57 -6.69 -23.10 14.03
CA GLY A 57 -5.23 -23.27 14.05
C GLY A 57 -4.50 -22.96 12.74
N ARG A 58 -5.14 -22.21 11.83
CA ARG A 58 -4.63 -21.92 10.48
C ARG A 58 -3.60 -20.77 10.42
N GLY A 59 -2.93 -20.48 11.54
CA GLY A 59 -2.06 -19.30 11.70
C GLY A 59 -2.85 -18.01 12.03
N SER A 60 -2.30 -16.88 11.62
CA SER A 60 -2.92 -15.54 11.74
C SER A 60 -3.07 -14.88 10.37
N ALA A 61 -3.67 -13.69 10.34
CA ALA A 61 -3.72 -12.81 9.17
C ALA A 61 -3.73 -11.34 9.62
N SER A 62 -3.25 -10.41 8.78
CA SER A 62 -3.28 -8.96 9.08
C SER A 62 -4.66 -8.43 9.45
N MET A 63 -5.74 -8.99 8.90
CA MET A 63 -7.11 -8.66 9.33
C MET A 63 -8.05 -9.85 9.21
N VAL A 64 -8.92 -10.00 10.21
CA VAL A 64 -10.06 -10.92 10.21
C VAL A 64 -11.33 -10.11 10.51
N GLN A 65 -12.35 -10.21 9.65
CA GLN A 65 -13.60 -9.47 9.84
C GLN A 65 -14.84 -10.27 9.41
N LYS A 66 -15.95 -10.02 10.11
CA LYS A 66 -17.27 -10.56 9.77
C LYS A 66 -17.96 -9.64 8.77
N CYS A 67 -18.38 -10.17 7.63
CA CYS A 67 -19.18 -9.44 6.65
C CYS A 67 -20.50 -8.98 7.28
N LYS A 68 -20.80 -7.68 7.22
CA LYS A 68 -22.02 -7.09 7.80
C LYS A 68 -23.31 -7.66 7.19
N LEU A 69 -23.29 -7.97 5.89
CA LEU A 69 -24.44 -8.50 5.16
C LEU A 69 -24.64 -10.01 5.38
N CYS A 70 -23.70 -10.85 4.91
CA CYS A 70 -23.89 -12.31 4.94
C CYS A 70 -23.35 -13.01 6.19
N SER A 71 -22.87 -12.28 7.21
CA SER A 71 -22.28 -12.83 8.43
C SER A 71 -21.05 -13.76 8.27
N ARG A 72 -20.55 -13.99 7.05
CA ARG A 72 -19.35 -14.80 6.79
C ARG A 72 -18.10 -14.09 7.32
N GLU A 73 -17.24 -14.85 7.99
CA GLU A 73 -15.90 -14.42 8.38
C GLU A 73 -14.95 -14.48 7.17
N ASN A 74 -14.22 -13.39 6.93
CA ASN A 74 -13.24 -13.26 5.87
C ASN A 74 -11.94 -12.75 6.48
N SER A 75 -10.81 -13.08 5.85
CA SER A 75 -9.49 -12.61 6.25
C SER A 75 -8.71 -12.08 5.04
N ILE A 76 -7.82 -11.13 5.31
CA ILE A 76 -6.82 -10.62 4.36
C ILE A 76 -5.48 -10.54 5.09
N ASP A 77 -4.40 -10.85 4.37
CA ASP A 77 -3.06 -10.96 4.92
C ASP A 77 -2.07 -10.30 3.97
N ILE A 78 -1.09 -9.58 4.52
CA ILE A 78 -0.05 -8.90 3.74
C ILE A 78 1.14 -9.86 3.59
N LEU A 79 1.40 -10.31 2.37
CA LEU A 79 2.56 -11.15 2.08
C LEU A 79 3.82 -10.27 2.04
N ARG A 80 4.52 -10.13 3.18
CA ARG A 80 5.72 -9.29 3.37
C ARG A 80 6.73 -9.42 2.22
N ASP A 81 7.06 -10.65 1.83
CA ASP A 81 8.05 -10.97 0.80
C ASP A 81 7.62 -10.55 -0.63
N THR A 82 6.36 -10.13 -0.82
CA THR A 82 5.83 -9.61 -2.08
C THR A 82 5.75 -8.08 -2.12
N ILE A 83 6.12 -7.39 -1.04
CA ILE A 83 6.28 -5.93 -1.03
C ILE A 83 7.61 -5.63 -1.71
N THR A 84 7.61 -5.71 -3.03
CA THR A 84 8.78 -5.44 -3.85
C THR A 84 9.09 -3.97 -3.83
N PRO A 85 10.32 -3.55 -3.51
CA PRO A 85 11.08 -2.08 -4.45
C PRO A 85 10.82 -1.87 -5.94
N TYR A 86 10.33 -0.68 -6.29
CA TYR A 86 9.86 0.42 -5.40
C TYR A 86 10.91 1.02 -4.40
N ASN A 87 11.50 0.54 -3.27
CA ASN A 87 11.31 -0.41 -2.09
C ASN A 87 12.34 0.08 -1.00
N ALA A 88 12.09 0.43 0.27
CA ALA A 88 10.92 0.67 1.14
C ALA A 88 11.23 1.90 2.07
N GLY A 89 10.21 2.52 2.69
CA GLY A 89 10.27 3.80 3.43
C GLY A 89 9.58 4.98 2.69
N PHE A 90 8.33 5.34 3.01
CA PHE A 90 7.38 6.31 2.37
C PHE A 90 7.94 7.67 1.97
N ALA A 91 8.78 7.58 0.95
CA ALA A 91 9.74 8.58 0.57
C ALA A 91 10.12 8.38 -0.90
N ALA A 92 10.96 9.28 -1.38
CA ALA A 92 11.76 9.09 -2.57
C ALA A 92 13.23 9.42 -2.30
N SER A 93 14.05 9.28 -3.32
CA SER A 93 15.40 9.82 -3.34
C SER A 93 15.65 10.60 -4.63
N GLY A 94 16.35 11.73 -4.56
CA GLY A 94 16.78 12.50 -5.73
C GLY A 94 17.64 11.63 -6.65
N ALA A 95 17.34 11.68 -7.95
CA ALA A 95 17.84 10.72 -8.94
C ALA A 95 19.37 10.75 -9.08
N GLU A 96 19.98 11.94 -9.07
CA GLU A 96 21.43 12.12 -9.20
C GLU A 96 22.15 12.27 -7.84
N THR A 97 21.49 12.90 -6.88
CA THR A 97 22.10 13.39 -5.63
C THR A 97 22.00 12.42 -4.45
N THR A 98 21.08 11.46 -4.54
CA THR A 98 20.59 10.61 -3.42
C THR A 98 20.02 11.39 -2.22
N THR A 99 19.65 12.67 -2.37
CA THR A 99 18.87 13.44 -1.37
C THR A 99 17.62 12.66 -0.96
N GLN A 100 17.27 12.66 0.32
CA GLN A 100 16.18 11.83 0.86
C GLN A 100 14.94 12.67 1.14
N PHE A 101 13.77 12.20 0.70
CA PHE A 101 12.47 12.87 0.88
C PHE A 101 11.56 12.03 1.78
N PRO A 102 11.79 11.95 3.11
CA PRO A 102 11.31 10.87 3.98
C PRO A 102 9.80 10.77 4.24
N GLU A 103 9.02 11.80 3.91
CA GLU A 103 7.61 11.96 4.32
C GLU A 103 6.70 12.34 3.13
N ILE A 104 6.70 11.53 2.08
CA ILE A 104 5.86 11.77 0.89
C ILE A 104 4.40 11.43 1.19
N ASN A 105 3.48 12.34 0.87
CA ASN A 105 2.03 12.08 0.96
C ASN A 105 1.40 12.08 -0.43
N LEU A 106 0.90 10.92 -0.88
CA LEU A 106 0.24 10.74 -2.18
C LEU A 106 -1.29 10.75 -2.10
N GLN A 107 -1.89 11.34 -1.05
CA GLN A 107 -3.35 11.41 -0.89
C GLN A 107 -4.05 12.20 -2.00
N GLU A 108 -3.38 13.20 -2.59
CA GLU A 108 -3.91 14.01 -3.70
C GLU A 108 -3.53 13.42 -5.08
N ASN A 109 -2.84 12.28 -5.10
CA ASN A 109 -2.24 11.58 -6.24
C ASN A 109 -1.03 12.27 -6.89
N ASP A 110 -0.72 13.51 -6.48
CA ASP A 110 0.46 14.26 -6.89
C ASP A 110 1.26 14.71 -5.65
N TRP A 111 2.57 14.88 -5.80
CA TRP A 111 3.51 15.40 -4.79
C TRP A 111 4.66 16.13 -5.49
N THR A 112 5.18 17.19 -4.86
CA THR A 112 6.27 18.02 -5.40
C THR A 112 7.12 18.58 -4.27
N ASP A 113 8.44 18.67 -4.50
CA ASP A 113 9.43 19.25 -3.57
C ASP A 113 10.64 19.76 -4.39
N TYR A 114 11.76 20.13 -3.75
CA TYR A 114 12.96 20.64 -4.43
C TYR A 114 14.24 19.97 -3.93
N ASP A 115 15.13 19.56 -4.84
CA ASP A 115 16.45 19.02 -4.48
C ASP A 115 17.51 20.12 -4.53
N GLU A 116 17.76 20.74 -3.38
CA GLU A 116 18.78 21.79 -3.22
C GLU A 116 20.17 21.41 -3.75
N LYS A 117 20.53 20.12 -3.77
CA LYS A 117 21.86 19.68 -4.26
C LYS A 117 21.96 19.61 -5.78
N ALA A 118 20.86 19.33 -6.47
CA ALA A 118 20.78 19.36 -7.93
C ALA A 118 20.27 20.72 -8.44
N SER A 119 19.66 21.54 -7.58
CA SER A 119 18.97 22.78 -7.94
C SER A 119 17.84 22.56 -8.94
N GLU A 120 17.04 21.52 -8.71
CA GLU A 120 15.93 21.10 -9.57
C GLU A 120 14.66 20.72 -8.79
N SER A 121 13.52 20.81 -9.47
CA SER A 121 12.25 20.27 -8.97
C SER A 121 12.27 18.74 -8.94
N VAL A 122 11.56 18.18 -7.96
CA VAL A 122 11.31 16.75 -7.82
C VAL A 122 9.81 16.50 -7.65
N GLY A 123 9.30 15.42 -8.24
CA GLY A 123 7.86 15.19 -8.26
C GLY A 123 7.41 13.76 -8.53
N ILE A 124 6.21 13.44 -8.05
CA ILE A 124 5.49 12.19 -8.27
C ILE A 124 4.07 12.59 -8.68
N TYR A 125 3.63 12.19 -9.87
CA TYR A 125 2.36 12.65 -10.43
C TYR A 125 1.52 11.49 -10.97
N GLU A 126 0.23 11.75 -11.20
CA GLU A 126 -0.70 10.84 -11.86
C GLU A 126 -0.78 9.45 -11.17
N VAL A 127 -0.69 9.44 -9.83
CA VAL A 127 -0.71 8.19 -9.05
C VAL A 127 -2.01 7.42 -9.33
N THR A 128 -1.84 6.21 -9.84
CA THR A 128 -2.91 5.28 -10.19
C THR A 128 -2.56 3.88 -9.71
N HIS A 129 -3.58 3.04 -9.53
CA HIS A 129 -3.39 1.66 -9.08
C HIS A 129 -4.35 0.70 -9.77
N GLN A 130 -3.97 -0.58 -9.83
CA GLN A 130 -4.84 -1.67 -10.27
C GLN A 130 -4.61 -2.93 -9.45
N PHE A 131 -5.66 -3.74 -9.31
CA PHE A 131 -5.57 -5.08 -8.72
C PHE A 131 -5.59 -6.14 -9.81
N ILE A 132 -4.50 -6.90 -9.91
CA ILE A 132 -4.44 -8.10 -10.73
C ILE A 132 -4.69 -9.34 -9.86
N LYS A 133 -5.39 -10.33 -10.39
CA LYS A 133 -5.56 -11.63 -9.72
C LYS A 133 -4.38 -12.53 -10.09
N CYS A 134 -3.75 -13.14 -9.08
CA CYS A 134 -2.62 -14.06 -9.23
C CYS A 134 -3.05 -15.51 -8.92
#